data_AF-A0A026WXL2-F1
#
_entry.id   AF-A0A026WXL2-F1
#
_cell.length_a   1.000
_cell.length_b   1.000
_cell.length_c   1.000
_cell.angle_alpha   90.00
_cell.angle_beta   90.00
_cell.angle_gamma   90.00
#
_symmetry.space_group_name_H-M   'P 1'
#
loop_
_entity.id
_entity.type
_entity.pdbx_description
1 polymer ?
#
loop_
_entity_poly.entity_id
_entity_poly.type
_entity_poly.pdbx_seq_one_letter_code
_entity_poly.pdbx_strand_id
1 'polypeptide(L)'
;MFFQNYLPCLLENVILELRRDTWFQQNGAPPHRHCHVVTYLNNLFQNKWIGISSQTQEWPPRSPDLTPLDFFVGIRKRNSF
;
A
#
# COMPACT_ATOMS: atom_id res chain seq x y z
N MET A 1 -7.14 -13.59 3.19
CA MET A 1 -5.78 -13.01 2.98
C MET A 1 -5.69 -11.68 3.75
N PHE A 2 -4.50 -11.22 4.19
CA PHE A 2 -4.35 -10.06 5.09
C PHE A 2 -5.19 -8.83 4.67
N PHE A 3 -5.13 -8.41 3.41
CA PHE A 3 -5.88 -7.24 2.94
C PHE A 3 -7.40 -7.40 3.00
N GLN A 4 -7.94 -8.54 2.60
CA GLN A 4 -9.38 -8.74 2.61
C GLN A 4 -9.96 -8.79 4.03
N ASN A 5 -9.18 -9.28 4.99
CA ASN A 5 -9.65 -9.50 6.36
C ASN A 5 -9.41 -8.31 7.28
N TYR A 6 -8.30 -7.59 7.10
CA TYR A 6 -7.87 -6.53 8.03
C TYR A 6 -7.98 -5.11 7.46
N LEU A 7 -7.87 -4.93 6.14
CA LEU A 7 -7.96 -3.59 5.54
C LEU A 7 -9.34 -2.93 5.76
N PRO A 8 -10.48 -3.64 5.66
CA PRO A 8 -11.78 -3.05 5.97
C PRO A 8 -11.84 -2.48 7.39
N CYS A 9 -11.34 -3.21 8.39
CA CYS A 9 -11.31 -2.77 9.79
C CYS A 9 -10.37 -1.57 9.98
N LEU A 10 -9.19 -1.59 9.35
CA LEU A 10 -8.25 -0.47 9.41
C LEU A 10 -8.81 0.82 8.80
N LEU A 11 -9.69 0.69 7.80
CA LEU A 11 -10.31 1.81 7.12
C LEU A 11 -11.70 2.17 7.66
N GLU A 12 -12.22 1.47 8.68
CA GLU A 12 -13.61 1.60 9.15
C GLU A 12 -14.03 3.05 9.41
N ASN A 13 -13.14 3.84 10.01
CA ASN A 13 -13.36 5.27 10.32
C ASN A 13 -13.13 6.22 9.14
N VAL A 14 -12.65 5.73 8.00
CA VAL A 14 -12.47 6.51 6.77
C VAL A 14 -13.77 6.44 5.98
N ILE A 15 -14.44 7.58 5.77
CA ILE A 15 -15.66 7.65 4.95
C ILE A 15 -15.39 7.10 3.54
N LEU A 16 -16.36 6.37 2.98
CA LEU A 16 -16.20 5.64 1.71
C LEU A 16 -15.80 6.55 0.54
N GLU A 17 -16.30 7.78 0.52
CA GLU A 17 -15.99 8.76 -0.51
C GLU A 17 -14.50 9.16 -0.47
N LEU A 18 -13.96 9.37 0.73
CA LEU A 18 -12.54 9.64 0.91
C LEU A 18 -11.68 8.44 0.48
N ARG A 19 -12.11 7.19 0.74
CA ARG A 19 -11.37 6.01 0.27
C ARG A 19 -11.28 5.96 -1.25
N ARG A 20 -12.36 6.32 -1.94
CA ARG A 20 -12.37 6.41 -3.41
C ARG A 20 -11.55 7.57 -3.91
N ASP A 21 -11.36 8.64 -3.13
CA ASP A 21 -10.54 9.78 -3.54
C ASP A 21 -9.06 9.69 -3.13
N THR A 22 -8.70 8.73 -2.28
CA THR A 22 -7.35 8.60 -1.73
C THR A 22 -6.48 7.69 -2.59
N TRP A 23 -5.18 8.01 -2.64
CA TRP A 23 -4.15 7.12 -3.19
C TRP A 23 -3.62 6.17 -2.12
N PHE A 24 -3.67 4.87 -2.38
CA PHE A 24 -3.08 3.85 -1.50
C PHE A 24 -1.65 3.50 -1.94
N GLN A 25 -0.70 3.34 -1.01
CA GLN A 25 0.68 2.94 -1.35
C GLN A 25 1.06 1.65 -0.61
N GLN A 26 1.72 0.74 -1.33
CA GLN A 26 2.16 -0.55 -0.82
C GLN A 26 3.64 -0.82 -1.12
N ASN A 27 4.37 -1.32 -0.11
CA ASN A 27 5.83 -1.57 -0.18
C ASN A 27 6.25 -2.82 -0.99
N GLY A 28 5.32 -3.51 -1.65
CA GLY A 28 5.63 -4.58 -2.60
C GLY A 28 6.15 -5.91 -2.02
N ALA A 29 5.93 -6.18 -0.73
CA ALA A 29 6.34 -7.44 -0.11
C ALA A 29 5.72 -8.67 -0.84
N PRO A 30 6.41 -9.84 -0.89
CA PRO A 30 5.93 -11.01 -1.64
C PRO A 30 4.47 -11.46 -1.39
N PRO A 31 3.94 -11.49 -0.14
CA PRO A 31 2.55 -11.89 0.11
C PRO A 31 1.50 -10.89 -0.42
N HIS A 32 1.96 -9.75 -0.94
CA HIS A 32 1.12 -8.68 -1.45
C HIS A 32 0.98 -8.69 -2.98
N ARG A 33 1.73 -9.56 -3.68
CA ARG A 33 1.72 -9.63 -5.14
C ARG A 33 0.70 -10.61 -5.71
N HIS A 34 -0.23 -11.09 -4.88
CA HIS A 34 -1.23 -12.04 -5.32
C HIS A 34 -2.30 -11.35 -6.17
N CYS A 35 -2.76 -11.99 -7.23
CA CYS A 35 -3.79 -11.45 -8.13
C CYS A 35 -5.03 -10.97 -7.37
N HIS A 36 -5.46 -11.71 -6.35
CA HIS A 36 -6.57 -11.34 -5.48
C HIS A 36 -6.36 -10.02 -4.73
N VAL A 37 -5.12 -9.69 -4.34
CA VAL A 37 -4.79 -8.40 -3.69
C VAL A 37 -4.89 -7.28 -4.72
N VAL A 38 -4.33 -7.47 -5.91
CA VAL A 38 -4.38 -6.47 -6.99
C VAL A 38 -5.83 -6.16 -7.39
N THR A 39 -6.65 -7.19 -7.64
CA THR A 39 -8.07 -6.99 -7.97
C THR A 39 -8.83 -6.28 -6.84
N TYR A 40 -8.55 -6.63 -5.58
CA TYR A 40 -9.17 -6.00 -4.43
C TYR A 40 -8.81 -4.51 -4.31
N LEU A 41 -7.54 -4.15 -4.49
CA LEU A 41 -7.07 -2.76 -4.45
C LEU A 41 -7.62 -1.93 -5.62
N ASN A 42 -7.67 -2.51 -6.83
CA ASN A 42 -8.27 -1.86 -8.00
C ASN A 42 -9.74 -1.50 -7.75
N ASN A 43 -10.51 -2.41 -7.14
CA ASN A 43 -11.92 -2.18 -6.83
C ASN A 43 -12.12 -1.15 -5.72
N LEU A 44 -11.29 -1.18 -4.68
CA LEU A 44 -11.46 -0.30 -3.51
C LEU A 44 -11.02 1.14 -3.78
N PHE A 45 -9.93 1.32 -4.52
CA PHE A 45 -9.30 2.62 -4.77
C PHE A 45 -9.47 3.10 -6.22
N GLN A 46 -10.27 2.43 -7.05
CA GLN A 46 -10.49 2.79 -8.47
C GLN A 46 -9.18 2.91 -9.27
N ASN A 47 -8.29 1.94 -9.09
CA ASN A 47 -6.92 1.93 -9.65
C ASN A 47 -5.99 3.05 -9.11
N LYS A 48 -6.42 3.87 -8.13
CA LYS A 48 -5.57 4.87 -7.46
C LYS A 48 -4.75 4.25 -6.34
N TRP A 49 -3.85 3.35 -6.72
CA TRP A 49 -2.88 2.81 -5.78
C TRP A 49 -1.54 2.58 -6.44
N ILE A 50 -0.51 2.61 -5.61
CA ILE A 50 0.88 2.55 -5.99
C ILE A 50 1.51 1.33 -5.34
N GLY A 51 2.16 0.50 -6.15
CA GLY A 51 2.78 -0.71 -5.66
C GLY A 51 3.25 -1.61 -6.80
N ILE A 52 3.90 -2.71 -6.42
CA ILE A 52 4.33 -3.71 -7.39
C ILE A 52 3.09 -4.37 -7.99
N SER A 53 3.01 -4.44 -9.32
CA SER A 53 1.85 -4.92 -10.09
C SER A 53 0.62 -3.98 -10.11
N SER A 54 0.74 -2.73 -9.66
CA SER A 54 -0.26 -1.71 -9.99
C SER A 54 -0.18 -1.36 -11.48
N GLN A 55 -1.33 -1.37 -12.14
CA GLN A 55 -1.42 -1.05 -13.57
C GLN A 55 -1.28 0.45 -13.83
N THR A 56 -1.67 1.29 -12.86
CA THR A 56 -1.69 2.75 -13.02
C THR A 56 -0.37 3.37 -12.59
N GLN A 57 0.24 2.88 -11.50
CA GLN A 57 1.51 3.40 -11.01
C GLN A 57 2.35 2.27 -10.42
N GLU A 58 3.20 1.67 -11.24
CA GLU A 58 4.12 0.63 -10.79
C GLU A 58 5.26 1.25 -9.95
N TRP A 59 5.60 0.58 -8.85
CA TRP A 59 6.70 1.00 -7.98
C TRP A 59 8.05 0.48 -8.50
N PRO A 60 9.09 1.33 -8.59
CA PRO A 60 10.41 0.86 -8.98
C PRO A 60 10.97 -0.14 -7.96
N PRO A 61 11.60 -1.24 -8.40
CA PRO A 61 12.16 -2.23 -7.51
C PRO A 61 13.32 -1.66 -6.68
N ARG A 62 13.30 -1.88 -5.36
CA ARG A 62 14.34 -1.48 -4.39
C ARG A 62 14.46 0.04 -4.14
N SER A 63 13.33 0.74 -4.02
CA SER A 63 13.30 2.15 -3.60
C SER A 63 12.74 2.34 -2.17
N PRO A 64 13.49 1.97 -1.11
CA PRO A 64 13.07 2.21 0.28
C PRO A 64 12.97 3.70 0.61
N ASP A 65 13.66 4.56 -0.14
CA ASP A 65 13.62 6.01 0.04
C ASP A 65 12.28 6.63 -0.37
N LEU A 66 11.49 5.90 -1.17
CA LEU A 66 10.20 6.37 -1.69
C LEU A 66 9.01 5.89 -0.87
N THR A 67 9.18 4.90 0.02
CA THR A 67 8.14 4.53 0.97
C THR A 67 8.30 5.42 2.20
N PRO A 68 7.37 6.34 2.51
CA PRO A 68 7.50 7.19 3.69
C PRO A 68 7.74 6.36 4.95
N LEU A 69 7.07 5.20 5.06
CA LEU A 69 7.23 4.27 6.16
C LEU A 69 8.65 3.69 6.25
N ASP A 70 9.24 3.26 5.13
CA ASP A 70 10.61 2.71 5.10
C ASP A 70 11.66 3.82 5.33
N PHE A 71 11.39 5.04 4.88
CA PHE A 71 12.20 6.23 5.19
C PHE A 71 12.21 6.54 6.69
N PHE A 72 11.03 6.62 7.34
CA PHE A 72 10.92 6.89 8.77
C PHE A 72 11.49 5.75 9.64
N VAL A 73 11.21 4.49 9.30
CA VAL A 73 11.77 3.33 10.02
C VAL A 73 13.28 3.22 9.79
N GLY A 74 13.77 3.55 8.59
CA GLY A 74 15.18 3.60 8.25
C GLY A 74 15.96 4.64 9.05
N ILE A 75 15.40 5.84 9.27
CA ILE A 75 15.98 6.86 10.16
C ILE A 75 16.03 6.34 11.60
N ARG A 76 14.95 5.72 12.09
CA ARG A 76 14.90 5.21 13.47
C ARG A 76 15.96 4.12 13.73
N LYS A 77 16.25 3.27 12.74
CA LYS A 77 17.32 2.26 12.87
C LYS A 77 18.74 2.85 12.82
N ARG A 78 18.95 4.00 12.16
CA ARG A 78 20.26 4.69 12.13
C ARG A 78 20.57 5.47 13.41
N ASN A 79 19.57 5.80 14.21
CA ASN A 79 19.72 6.58 15.45
C ASN A 79 19.72 5.72 16.73
N SER A 80 19.86 4.40 16.61
CA SER A 80 20.03 3.52 17.77
C SER A 80 21.53 3.21 17.93
N PHE A 81 22.16 3.90 18.88
CA PHE A 81 23.49 3.55 19.41
C PHE A 81 23.43 2.24 20.20
#